data_AF-A0AAD7GCE9-F1
#
_entry.id   AF-A0AAD7GCE9-F1
#
_cell.length_a   1.000
_cell.length_b   1.000
_cell.length_c   1.000
_cell.angle_alpha   90.00
_cell.angle_beta   90.00
_cell.angle_gamma   90.00
#
_symmetry.space_group_name_H-M   'P 1'
#
loop_
_entity.id
_entity.type
_entity.pdbx_description
1 polymer ?
#
loop_
_entity_poly.entity_id
_entity_poly.type
_entity_poly.pdbx_seq_one_letter_code
_entity_poly.pdbx_strand_id
1 'polypeptide(L)'
;MSSAFSGPAFRERMLAAAAQRNQSNVTPVPLPPTRKRTRDESSSVAGSDDDQYDTPLPPLLSSLAAGPASRNATVAVRNYAKKQKLRGDQLTQLDAFLSDIQTVREGKLFTLLLAMQNDVGNIITATPAFAVSPQLKTNIQSYSLSVLLSPKLAQYRGELPVQHVWNILKKHGSDLPPGIENILADMKTLTSEIQEQLTQARSSCKKNVRIIRVDDKKNKITIELEPSQHQNLFALAQCFVDGTKCRITNALCGRIALMRDVYLANSGTSFWTDLDNALVLMRQVAEGSEDARDAMFEDLIETDKKLHGTVDIIYQSTHDLQQEVDDLIDATSADAASTATRRDCSPPPEGDSDQLDADGGGGAEAVDTNS
;
A
#
# COMPACT_ATOMS: atom_id res chain seq x y z
N MET A 1 -30.63 6.01 8.23
CA MET A 1 -30.42 7.00 9.30
C MET A 1 -29.33 7.95 8.83
N SER A 2 -29.69 9.19 8.48
CA SER A 2 -28.78 10.19 7.93
C SER A 2 -27.91 10.74 9.06
N SER A 3 -26.61 10.46 9.02
CA SER A 3 -25.62 10.98 9.99
C SER A 3 -25.44 12.48 9.78
N ALA A 4 -26.30 13.26 10.39
CA ALA A 4 -26.31 14.71 10.32
C ALA A 4 -25.33 15.31 11.36
N PHE A 5 -24.04 15.02 11.31
CA PHE A 5 -23.10 15.64 12.26
C PHE A 5 -21.68 15.80 11.71
N SER A 6 -21.54 16.72 10.75
CA SER A 6 -20.53 17.77 10.85
C SER A 6 -21.35 19.02 11.15
N GLY A 7 -21.19 19.63 12.33
CA GLY A 7 -22.09 20.69 12.78
C GLY A 7 -22.24 21.77 11.69
N PRO A 8 -23.45 22.35 11.49
CA PRO A 8 -23.68 23.37 10.46
C PRO A 8 -22.61 24.46 10.48
N ALA A 9 -22.09 24.82 11.67
CA ALA A 9 -20.99 25.75 11.84
C ALA A 9 -19.68 25.35 11.14
N PHE A 10 -19.25 24.08 11.15
CA PHE A 10 -18.01 23.68 10.46
C PHE A 10 -18.19 23.76 8.95
N ARG A 11 -19.28 23.17 8.44
CA ARG A 11 -19.59 23.23 7.01
C ARG A 11 -19.78 24.67 6.53
N GLU A 12 -20.49 25.50 7.30
CA GLU A 12 -20.67 26.92 7.00
C GLU A 12 -19.34 27.68 7.03
N ARG A 13 -18.45 27.41 8.00
CA ARG A 13 -17.10 27.99 8.01
C ARG A 13 -16.31 27.59 6.77
N MET A 14 -16.31 26.31 6.42
CA MET A 14 -15.61 25.80 5.23
C MET A 14 -16.15 26.42 3.94
N LEU A 15 -17.47 26.54 3.81
CA LEU A 15 -18.12 27.17 2.66
C LEU A 15 -17.89 28.69 2.65
N ALA A 16 -17.91 29.35 3.80
CA ALA A 16 -17.67 30.79 3.93
C ALA A 16 -16.22 31.14 3.57
N ALA A 17 -15.25 30.33 4.03
CA ALA A 17 -13.83 30.49 3.68
C ALA A 17 -13.61 30.35 2.17
N ALA A 18 -14.27 29.36 1.53
CA ALA A 18 -14.22 29.21 0.08
C ALA A 18 -14.87 30.38 -0.67
N ALA A 19 -16.03 30.86 -0.19
CA ALA A 19 -16.75 31.97 -0.79
C ALA A 19 -15.96 33.30 -0.70
N GLN A 20 -15.28 33.56 0.41
CA GLN A 20 -14.43 34.75 0.56
C GLN A 20 -13.24 34.75 -0.40
N ARG A 21 -12.67 33.57 -0.71
CA ARG A 21 -11.50 33.45 -1.59
C ARG A 21 -11.84 33.67 -3.08
N ASN A 22 -13.02 33.25 -3.50
CA ASN A 22 -13.50 33.54 -4.86
C ASN A 22 -13.70 35.04 -5.11
N GLN A 23 -13.85 35.86 -4.06
CA GLN A 23 -14.00 37.32 -4.18
C GLN A 23 -12.66 38.05 -4.26
N SER A 24 -11.58 37.52 -3.69
CA SER A 24 -10.27 38.19 -3.65
C SER A 24 -9.36 37.89 -4.85
N ASN A 25 -9.68 36.89 -5.68
CA ASN A 25 -8.80 36.44 -6.77
C ASN A 25 -9.14 37.02 -8.17
N VAL A 26 -10.01 38.03 -8.25
CA VAL A 26 -10.31 38.72 -9.52
C VAL A 26 -9.32 39.88 -9.72
N THR A 27 -8.02 39.56 -9.82
CA THR A 27 -7.07 40.49 -10.44
C THR A 27 -6.81 39.97 -11.86
N PRO A 28 -7.19 40.69 -12.92
CA PRO A 28 -7.04 40.20 -14.29
C PRO A 28 -5.54 40.04 -14.60
N VAL A 29 -5.09 38.79 -14.65
CA VAL A 29 -3.72 38.45 -15.07
C VAL A 29 -3.59 38.82 -16.56
N PRO A 30 -2.62 39.68 -16.94
CA PRO A 30 -2.37 40.00 -18.35
C PRO A 30 -2.00 38.74 -19.12
N LEU A 31 -2.71 38.49 -20.21
CA LEU A 31 -2.47 37.36 -21.11
C LEU A 31 -1.00 37.30 -21.55
N PRO A 32 -0.28 36.19 -21.32
CA PRO A 32 1.05 36.01 -21.87
C PRO A 32 0.99 35.79 -23.39
N PRO A 33 1.99 36.29 -24.15
CA PRO A 33 2.01 36.18 -25.60
C PRO A 33 2.12 34.72 -26.05
N THR A 34 1.17 34.32 -26.89
CA THR A 34 1.10 33.05 -27.63
C THR A 34 2.42 32.72 -28.33
N ARG A 35 3.19 31.77 -27.78
CA ARG A 35 4.33 31.17 -28.47
C ARG A 35 3.86 30.11 -29.47
N LYS A 36 4.17 30.36 -30.74
CA LYS A 36 4.08 29.42 -31.88
C LYS A 36 4.86 28.14 -31.55
N ARG A 37 4.19 26.99 -31.50
CA ARG A 37 4.83 25.66 -31.49
C ARG A 37 5.21 25.30 -32.93
N THR A 38 6.50 25.15 -33.17
CA THR A 38 7.06 24.52 -34.38
C THR A 38 6.93 23.01 -34.23
N ARG A 39 6.30 22.37 -35.23
CA ARG A 39 6.12 20.92 -35.35
C ARG A 39 7.32 20.38 -36.11
N ASP A 40 8.23 19.69 -35.43
CA ASP A 40 9.26 18.88 -36.08
C ASP A 40 8.71 17.48 -36.37
N GLU A 41 8.54 17.20 -37.65
CA GLU A 41 8.32 15.86 -38.21
C GLU A 41 9.66 15.32 -38.67
N SER A 42 10.29 14.38 -37.95
CA SER A 42 11.29 13.48 -38.56
C SER A 42 11.62 12.32 -37.64
N SER A 43 11.38 11.08 -38.09
CA SER A 43 12.29 9.93 -37.97
C SER A 43 11.53 8.62 -38.19
N SER A 44 11.36 8.28 -39.46
CA SER A 44 11.13 6.93 -39.95
C SER A 44 12.28 6.00 -39.52
N VAL A 45 12.01 5.03 -38.64
CA VAL A 45 12.91 3.88 -38.45
C VAL A 45 12.37 2.72 -39.28
N ALA A 46 13.24 2.29 -40.18
CA ALA A 46 13.05 1.30 -41.22
C ALA A 46 12.69 -0.08 -40.65
N GLY A 47 11.99 -0.83 -41.50
CA GLY A 47 11.60 -2.21 -41.26
C GLY A 47 12.79 -3.11 -40.98
N SER A 48 12.57 -4.05 -40.07
CA SER A 48 13.37 -5.26 -39.99
C SER A 48 12.58 -6.33 -40.74
N ASP A 49 13.12 -6.73 -41.88
CA ASP A 49 12.67 -7.84 -42.69
C ASP A 49 12.55 -9.12 -41.84
N ASP A 50 11.36 -9.72 -41.89
CA ASP A 50 11.10 -11.09 -41.49
C ASP A 50 11.77 -12.03 -42.50
N ASP A 51 13.04 -12.38 -42.25
CA ASP A 51 13.67 -13.51 -42.92
C ASP A 51 13.10 -14.82 -42.36
N GLN A 52 12.05 -15.26 -43.05
CA GLN A 52 11.45 -16.58 -42.98
C GLN A 52 12.46 -17.65 -43.43
N TYR A 53 13.30 -18.12 -42.50
CA TYR A 53 14.13 -19.30 -42.71
C TYR A 53 13.30 -20.57 -42.63
N ASP A 54 12.66 -20.95 -43.74
CA ASP A 54 12.21 -22.31 -44.02
C ASP A 54 13.43 -23.24 -44.09
N THR A 55 13.92 -23.64 -42.93
CA THR A 55 14.95 -24.67 -42.81
C THR A 55 14.22 -26.01 -42.75
N PRO A 56 14.35 -26.89 -43.77
CA PRO A 56 13.71 -28.20 -43.74
C PRO A 56 14.24 -28.98 -42.54
N LEU A 57 13.34 -29.26 -41.59
CA LEU A 57 13.60 -30.11 -40.44
C LEU A 57 14.12 -31.47 -40.96
N PRO A 58 15.35 -31.89 -40.59
CA PRO A 58 15.82 -33.21 -40.93
C PRO A 58 14.92 -34.26 -40.25
N PRO A 59 14.71 -35.43 -40.87
CA PRO A 59 13.91 -36.49 -40.28
C PRO A 59 14.57 -36.97 -38.97
N LEU A 60 14.03 -36.54 -37.83
CA LEU A 60 14.48 -36.84 -36.47
C LEU A 60 14.10 -38.26 -36.00
N LEU A 61 13.97 -39.21 -36.91
CA LEU A 61 13.60 -40.58 -36.56
C LEU A 61 14.61 -41.53 -37.18
N SER A 62 15.40 -42.18 -36.31
CA SER A 62 16.16 -43.43 -36.54
C SER A 62 17.67 -43.33 -36.31
N SER A 63 18.10 -43.01 -35.08
CA SER A 63 19.37 -43.57 -34.57
C SER A 63 19.42 -43.57 -33.05
N LEU A 64 18.50 -44.30 -32.41
CA LEU A 64 18.53 -44.61 -30.97
C LEU A 64 19.39 -45.85 -30.64
N ALA A 65 20.32 -46.22 -31.51
CA ALA A 65 21.35 -47.20 -31.15
C ALA A 65 22.43 -46.48 -30.32
N ALA A 66 22.11 -46.26 -29.04
CA ALA A 66 22.99 -45.62 -28.08
C ALA A 66 24.18 -46.54 -27.76
N GLY A 67 25.25 -46.39 -28.54
CA GLY A 67 26.55 -46.92 -28.18
C GLY A 67 27.06 -46.32 -26.86
N PRO A 68 28.00 -46.99 -26.18
CA PRO A 68 28.62 -46.46 -24.96
C PRO A 68 29.14 -45.04 -25.19
N ALA A 69 28.95 -44.15 -24.20
CA ALA A 69 29.33 -42.75 -24.30
C ALA A 69 30.79 -42.63 -24.76
N SER A 70 31.04 -41.80 -25.77
CA SER A 70 32.38 -41.49 -26.26
C SER A 70 33.31 -41.16 -25.08
N ARG A 71 34.50 -41.76 -25.05
CA ARG A 71 35.52 -41.51 -24.01
C ARG A 71 35.82 -40.01 -23.85
N ASN A 72 35.65 -39.22 -24.91
CA ASN A 72 35.84 -37.77 -24.86
C ASN A 72 34.69 -37.08 -24.10
N ALA A 73 33.45 -37.55 -24.25
CA ALA A 73 32.30 -37.03 -23.53
C ALA A 73 32.41 -37.29 -22.02
N THR A 74 32.86 -38.48 -21.61
CA THR A 74 33.03 -38.80 -20.18
C THR A 74 34.15 -37.98 -19.53
N VAL A 75 35.26 -37.74 -20.23
CA VAL A 75 36.33 -36.83 -19.77
C VAL A 75 35.82 -35.39 -19.65
N ALA A 76 35.04 -34.92 -20.63
CA ALA A 76 34.46 -33.58 -20.60
C ALA A 76 33.51 -33.39 -19.40
N VAL A 77 32.61 -34.35 -19.17
CA VAL A 77 31.67 -34.34 -18.03
C VAL A 77 32.42 -34.37 -16.69
N ARG A 78 33.46 -35.20 -16.55
CA ARG A 78 34.30 -35.19 -15.33
C ARG A 78 35.00 -33.86 -15.10
N ASN A 79 35.55 -33.25 -16.14
CA ASN A 79 36.18 -31.94 -16.03
C ASN A 79 35.17 -30.87 -15.61
N TYR A 80 33.95 -30.94 -16.14
CA TYR A 80 32.86 -30.06 -15.73
C TYR A 80 32.46 -30.30 -14.26
N ALA A 81 32.31 -31.56 -13.84
CA ALA A 81 32.03 -31.96 -12.46
C ALA A 81 33.08 -31.45 -11.45
N LYS A 82 34.37 -31.52 -11.80
CA LYS A 82 35.46 -30.95 -11.00
C LYS A 82 35.38 -29.43 -10.92
N LYS A 83 35.04 -28.76 -12.04
CA LYS A 83 34.80 -27.30 -12.04
C LYS A 83 33.64 -26.90 -11.11
N GLN A 84 32.60 -27.72 -11.04
CA GLN A 84 31.47 -27.55 -10.10
C GLN A 84 31.76 -28.00 -8.67
N LYS A 85 33.00 -28.42 -8.36
CA LYS A 85 33.44 -28.82 -7.01
C LYS A 85 32.59 -29.92 -6.37
N LEU A 86 32.13 -30.89 -7.17
CA LEU A 86 31.42 -32.07 -6.64
C LEU A 86 32.32 -32.84 -5.65
N ARG A 87 31.69 -33.36 -4.59
CA ARG A 87 32.35 -34.17 -3.56
C ARG A 87 32.77 -35.54 -4.11
N GLY A 88 33.70 -36.22 -3.44
CA GLY A 88 34.27 -37.49 -3.92
C GLY A 88 33.24 -38.63 -4.08
N ASP A 89 32.25 -38.69 -3.18
CA ASP A 89 31.10 -39.59 -3.27
C ASP A 89 30.23 -39.30 -4.51
N GLN A 90 29.99 -38.01 -4.79
CA GLN A 90 29.22 -37.58 -5.97
C GLN A 90 29.95 -37.88 -7.29
N LEU A 91 31.28 -37.73 -7.33
CA LEU A 91 32.08 -38.12 -8.49
C LEU A 91 32.03 -39.63 -8.74
N THR A 92 32.03 -40.43 -7.68
CA THR A 92 31.88 -41.90 -7.79
C THR A 92 30.50 -42.27 -8.35
N GLN A 93 29.44 -41.60 -7.90
CA GLN A 93 28.08 -41.78 -8.45
C GLN A 93 27.97 -41.34 -9.91
N LEU A 94 28.61 -40.22 -10.27
CA LEU A 94 28.66 -39.73 -11.65
C LEU A 94 29.37 -40.73 -12.57
N ASP A 95 30.48 -41.30 -12.13
CA ASP A 95 31.23 -42.29 -12.90
C ASP A 95 30.43 -43.59 -13.09
N ALA A 96 29.73 -44.04 -12.04
CA ALA A 96 28.80 -45.15 -12.13
C ALA A 96 27.66 -44.85 -13.12
N PHE A 97 27.05 -43.65 -13.03
CA PHE A 97 25.99 -43.22 -13.93
C PHE A 97 26.45 -43.17 -15.39
N LEU A 98 27.63 -42.63 -15.69
CA LEU A 98 28.19 -42.59 -17.04
C LEU A 98 28.50 -43.98 -17.61
N SER A 99 28.68 -44.99 -16.75
CA SER A 99 28.96 -46.37 -17.14
C SER A 99 27.69 -47.19 -17.38
N ASP A 100 26.51 -46.69 -16.98
CA ASP A 100 25.23 -47.38 -17.15
C ASP A 100 24.69 -47.27 -18.59
N ILE A 101 23.91 -48.28 -19.00
CA ILE A 101 23.14 -48.24 -20.24
C ILE A 101 22.09 -47.12 -20.20
N GLN A 102 21.68 -46.61 -21.37
CA GLN A 102 20.81 -45.43 -21.46
C GLN A 102 19.51 -45.57 -20.67
N THR A 103 18.80 -46.68 -20.79
CA THR A 103 17.53 -46.90 -20.07
C THR A 103 17.72 -46.85 -18.54
N VAL A 104 18.85 -47.36 -18.04
CA VAL A 104 19.19 -47.30 -16.61
C VAL A 104 19.51 -45.85 -16.19
N ARG A 105 20.21 -45.09 -17.02
CA ARG A 105 20.47 -43.66 -16.79
C ARG A 105 19.18 -42.85 -16.74
N GLU A 106 18.27 -43.07 -17.67
CA GLU A 106 16.95 -42.41 -17.70
C GLU A 106 16.14 -42.75 -16.44
N GLY A 107 16.08 -44.03 -16.05
CA GLY A 107 15.43 -44.46 -14.81
C GLY A 107 16.04 -43.83 -13.56
N LYS A 108 17.37 -43.72 -13.48
CA LYS A 108 18.08 -43.03 -12.39
C LYS A 108 17.75 -41.54 -12.34
N LEU A 109 17.73 -40.84 -13.49
CA LEU A 109 17.36 -39.43 -13.56
C LEU A 109 15.92 -39.20 -13.10
N PHE A 110 14.97 -40.02 -13.56
CA PHE A 110 13.57 -39.92 -13.14
C PHE A 110 13.42 -40.17 -11.63
N THR A 111 14.11 -41.17 -11.09
CA THR A 111 14.10 -41.47 -9.65
C THR A 111 14.68 -40.31 -8.83
N LEU A 112 15.80 -39.71 -9.27
CA LEU A 112 16.39 -38.54 -8.62
C LEU A 112 15.47 -37.32 -8.69
N LEU A 113 14.75 -37.14 -9.81
CA LEU A 113 13.77 -36.06 -9.95
C LEU A 113 12.62 -36.22 -8.95
N LEU A 114 12.10 -37.44 -8.78
CA LEU A 114 11.07 -37.75 -7.77
C LEU A 114 11.59 -37.57 -6.34
N ALA A 115 12.82 -37.99 -6.06
CA ALA A 115 13.45 -37.78 -4.75
C ALA A 115 13.62 -36.29 -4.46
N MET A 116 14.07 -35.49 -5.44
CA MET A 116 14.17 -34.04 -5.31
C MET A 116 12.78 -33.40 -5.11
N GLN A 117 11.74 -33.87 -5.79
CA GLN A 117 10.37 -33.42 -5.56
C GLN A 117 9.89 -33.73 -4.14
N ASN A 118 10.22 -34.91 -3.60
CA ASN A 118 9.92 -35.26 -2.21
C ASN A 118 10.70 -34.39 -1.22
N ASP A 119 11.98 -34.14 -1.46
CA ASP A 119 12.81 -33.28 -0.62
C ASP A 119 12.29 -31.84 -0.63
N VAL A 120 11.88 -31.32 -1.80
CA VAL A 120 11.21 -30.01 -1.90
C VAL A 120 9.89 -30.01 -1.14
N GLY A 121 9.08 -31.05 -1.26
CA GLY A 121 7.85 -31.23 -0.48
C GLY A 121 8.12 -31.22 1.03
N ASN A 122 9.14 -31.96 1.48
CA ASN A 122 9.55 -32.02 2.87
C ASN A 122 10.02 -30.65 3.38
N ILE A 123 10.83 -29.92 2.60
CA ILE A 123 11.27 -28.55 2.92
C ILE A 123 10.06 -27.62 3.08
N ILE A 124 9.09 -27.70 2.16
CA ILE A 124 7.85 -26.91 2.24
C ILE A 124 7.06 -27.26 3.51
N THR A 125 6.90 -28.53 3.84
CA THR A 125 6.15 -28.97 5.03
C THR A 125 6.86 -28.69 6.36
N ALA A 126 8.19 -28.68 6.36
CA ALA A 126 9.01 -28.43 7.55
C ALA A 126 9.22 -26.92 7.80
N THR A 127 8.90 -26.07 6.84
CA THR A 127 9.00 -24.62 7.00
C THR A 127 7.98 -24.18 8.04
N PRO A 128 8.41 -23.55 9.16
CA PRO A 128 7.47 -23.07 10.17
C PRO A 128 6.53 -22.05 9.54
N ALA A 129 5.27 -22.03 10.00
CA ALA A 129 4.31 -21.01 9.59
C ALA A 129 4.93 -19.61 9.79
N PHE A 130 4.78 -18.74 8.79
CA PHE A 130 5.29 -17.39 8.86
C PHE A 130 4.75 -16.69 10.10
N ALA A 131 5.66 -16.10 10.88
CA ALA A 131 5.35 -15.27 12.02
C ALA A 131 6.02 -13.91 11.82
N VAL A 132 5.27 -12.84 12.09
CA VAL A 132 5.81 -11.48 12.01
C VAL A 132 6.88 -11.31 13.08
N SER A 133 8.11 -10.99 12.67
CA SER A 133 9.21 -10.79 13.60
C SER A 133 8.96 -9.54 14.47
N PRO A 134 9.50 -9.50 15.72
CA PRO A 134 9.35 -8.32 16.59
C PRO A 134 9.89 -7.02 15.96
N GLN A 135 10.97 -7.14 15.17
CA GLN A 135 11.55 -6.03 14.43
C GLN A 135 10.61 -5.52 13.34
N LEU A 136 10.05 -6.43 12.53
CA LEU A 136 9.07 -6.10 11.50
C LEU A 136 7.83 -5.43 12.12
N LYS A 137 7.34 -5.93 13.25
CA LYS A 137 6.22 -5.32 13.99
C LYS A 137 6.52 -3.87 14.43
N THR A 138 7.72 -3.61 14.92
CA THR A 138 8.17 -2.25 15.30
C THR A 138 8.22 -1.32 14.09
N ASN A 139 8.70 -1.81 12.95
CA ASN A 139 8.73 -1.04 11.70
C ASN A 139 7.32 -0.77 11.17
N ILE A 140 6.42 -1.78 11.17
CA ILE A 140 5.00 -1.61 10.82
C ILE A 140 4.35 -0.55 11.71
N GLN A 141 4.58 -0.59 13.02
CA GLN A 141 4.04 0.40 13.95
C GLN A 141 4.52 1.81 13.59
N SER A 142 5.83 1.99 13.35
CA SER A 142 6.39 3.29 12.96
C SER A 142 5.80 3.79 11.64
N TYR A 143 5.70 2.94 10.62
CA TYR A 143 5.13 3.33 9.32
C TYR A 143 3.64 3.60 9.41
N SER A 144 2.90 2.80 10.19
CA SER A 144 1.46 3.02 10.43
C SER A 144 1.22 4.40 11.02
N LEU A 145 2.03 4.81 12.00
CA LEU A 145 1.93 6.14 12.58
C LEU A 145 2.32 7.21 11.55
N SER A 146 3.45 7.08 10.84
CA SER A 146 3.84 8.05 9.79
C SER A 146 2.80 8.22 8.69
N VAL A 147 2.12 7.15 8.27
CA VAL A 147 1.01 7.20 7.30
C VAL A 147 -0.17 7.97 7.87
N LEU A 148 -0.56 7.73 9.12
CA LEU A 148 -1.65 8.47 9.78
C LEU A 148 -1.29 9.96 9.99
N LEU A 149 -0.01 10.29 10.18
CA LEU A 149 0.44 11.68 10.32
C LEU A 149 0.61 12.40 8.99
N SER A 150 0.54 11.69 7.86
CA SER A 150 0.71 12.30 6.55
C SER A 150 -0.40 13.31 6.23
N PRO A 151 -0.05 14.54 5.81
CA PRO A 151 -1.02 15.52 5.37
C PRO A 151 -1.65 15.19 4.01
N LYS A 152 -1.08 14.22 3.27
CA LYS A 152 -1.58 13.77 1.96
C LYS A 152 -2.56 12.61 2.08
N LEU A 153 -2.72 12.03 3.28
CA LEU A 153 -3.61 10.89 3.48
C LEU A 153 -5.07 11.25 3.17
N ALA A 154 -5.66 10.47 2.28
CA ALA A 154 -7.02 10.68 1.80
C ALA A 154 -8.11 10.33 2.81
N GLN A 155 -7.89 9.27 3.59
CA GLN A 155 -8.84 8.73 4.57
C GLN A 155 -8.05 7.91 5.60
N TYR A 156 -8.52 7.90 6.84
CA TYR A 156 -7.94 7.18 7.98
C TYR A 156 -8.48 5.75 8.12
N ARG A 157 -9.51 5.39 7.34
CA ARG A 157 -10.13 4.07 7.35
C ARG A 157 -10.04 3.35 6.01
N GLY A 158 -10.36 2.06 6.05
CA GLY A 158 -10.45 1.21 4.87
C GLY A 158 -9.08 0.69 4.42
N GLU A 159 -9.02 0.30 3.15
CA GLU A 159 -7.88 -0.40 2.56
C GLU A 159 -6.73 0.56 2.20
N LEU A 160 -7.02 1.83 1.96
CA LEU A 160 -6.04 2.80 1.46
C LEU A 160 -4.86 3.02 2.43
N PRO A 161 -5.05 3.22 3.75
CA PRO A 161 -3.92 3.25 4.70
C PRO A 161 -3.12 1.95 4.74
N VAL A 162 -3.79 0.79 4.60
CA VAL A 162 -3.14 -0.52 4.58
C VAL A 162 -2.22 -0.64 3.37
N GLN A 163 -2.70 -0.25 2.19
CA GLN A 163 -1.93 -0.22 0.95
C GLN A 163 -0.71 0.71 1.04
N HIS A 164 -0.85 1.88 1.65
CA HIS A 164 0.29 2.78 1.83
C HIS A 164 1.37 2.17 2.73
N VAL A 165 1.00 1.58 3.87
CA VAL A 165 1.97 0.89 4.74
C VAL A 165 2.62 -0.28 3.99
N TRP A 166 1.85 -1.02 3.19
CA TRP A 166 2.36 -2.10 2.35
C TRP A 166 3.41 -1.62 1.33
N ASN A 167 3.12 -0.53 0.62
CA ASN A 167 4.02 0.06 -0.38
C ASN A 167 5.32 0.57 0.26
N ILE A 168 5.24 1.15 1.46
CA ILE A 168 6.42 1.58 2.24
C ILE A 168 7.26 0.35 2.63
N LEU A 169 6.63 -0.72 3.14
CA LEU A 169 7.32 -1.95 3.50
C LEU A 169 8.04 -2.56 2.30
N LYS A 170 7.36 -2.66 1.14
CA LYS A 170 7.95 -3.17 -0.10
C LYS A 170 9.18 -2.36 -0.53
N LYS A 171 9.08 -1.03 -0.46
CA LYS A 171 10.17 -0.13 -0.87
C LYS A 171 11.41 -0.29 0.02
N HIS A 172 11.22 -0.42 1.33
CA HIS A 172 12.35 -0.54 2.25
C HIS A 172 12.90 -1.96 2.34
N GLY A 173 12.08 -3.00 2.12
CA GLY A 173 12.48 -4.38 1.85
C GLY A 173 13.30 -5.11 2.93
N SER A 174 13.77 -4.42 3.98
CA SER A 174 14.79 -4.93 4.91
C SER A 174 14.32 -6.08 5.79
N ASP A 175 13.02 -6.19 6.03
CA ASP A 175 12.44 -7.12 7.00
C ASP A 175 11.37 -8.04 6.42
N LEU A 176 11.14 -7.98 5.10
CA LEU A 176 10.18 -8.85 4.41
C LEU A 176 10.86 -10.15 3.97
N PRO A 177 10.26 -11.33 4.25
CA PRO A 177 10.75 -12.58 3.70
C PRO A 177 10.78 -12.55 2.17
N PRO A 178 11.83 -13.11 1.53
CA PRO A 178 11.92 -13.15 0.08
C PRO A 178 10.75 -13.96 -0.49
N GLY A 179 10.03 -13.38 -1.45
CA GLY A 179 8.91 -14.04 -2.12
C GLY A 179 7.61 -14.09 -1.32
N ILE A 180 7.49 -13.36 -0.20
CA ILE A 180 6.24 -13.28 0.58
C ILE A 180 5.03 -12.89 -0.27
N GLU A 181 5.23 -12.10 -1.33
CA GLU A 181 4.18 -11.67 -2.25
C GLU A 181 3.54 -12.82 -3.04
N ASN A 182 4.23 -13.96 -3.14
CA ASN A 182 3.73 -15.14 -3.84
C ASN A 182 2.97 -16.10 -2.90
N ILE A 183 3.00 -15.84 -1.58
CA ILE A 183 2.41 -16.70 -0.56
C ILE A 183 1.20 -15.98 0.06
N LEU A 184 0.00 -16.29 -0.43
CA LEU A 184 -1.24 -15.63 -0.01
C LEU A 184 -1.51 -15.72 1.51
N ALA A 185 -1.14 -16.83 2.14
CA ALA A 185 -1.30 -17.02 3.58
C ALA A 185 -0.43 -16.05 4.40
N ASP A 186 0.82 -15.85 3.98
CA ASP A 186 1.77 -14.97 4.65
C ASP A 186 1.40 -13.50 4.41
N MET A 187 0.98 -13.17 3.18
CA MET A 187 0.42 -11.85 2.88
C MET A 187 -0.78 -11.53 3.78
N LYS A 188 -1.74 -12.46 3.92
CA LYS A 188 -2.91 -12.26 4.78
C LYS A 188 -2.52 -12.04 6.24
N THR A 189 -1.53 -12.80 6.73
CA THR A 189 -0.99 -12.64 8.09
C THR A 189 -0.38 -11.25 8.27
N LEU A 190 0.44 -10.80 7.32
CA LEU A 190 1.08 -9.49 7.39
C LEU A 190 0.07 -8.33 7.24
N THR A 191 -0.91 -8.46 6.34
CA THR A 191 -2.02 -7.48 6.20
C THR A 191 -2.82 -7.37 7.48
N SER A 192 -3.11 -8.48 8.16
CA SER A 192 -3.80 -8.49 9.45
C SER A 192 -3.02 -7.73 10.52
N GLU A 193 -1.70 -7.94 10.60
CA GLU A 193 -0.85 -7.21 11.55
C GLU A 193 -0.82 -5.70 11.23
N ILE A 194 -0.73 -5.31 9.95
CA ILE A 194 -0.80 -3.89 9.55
C ILE A 194 -2.14 -3.26 9.96
N GLN A 195 -3.25 -3.95 9.73
CA GLN A 195 -4.58 -3.49 10.15
C GLN A 195 -4.68 -3.33 11.67
N GLU A 196 -4.09 -4.25 12.42
CA GLU A 196 -4.00 -4.16 13.88
C GLU A 196 -3.19 -2.92 14.29
N GLN A 197 -1.98 -2.73 13.76
CA GLN A 197 -1.12 -1.59 14.08
C GLN A 197 -1.75 -0.25 13.70
N LEU A 198 -2.42 -0.14 12.54
CA LEU A 198 -3.20 1.05 12.17
C LEU A 198 -4.35 1.31 13.14
N THR A 199 -4.99 0.26 13.67
CA THR A 199 -6.06 0.39 14.67
C THR A 199 -5.50 0.85 16.01
N GLN A 200 -4.36 0.31 16.45
CA GLN A 200 -3.67 0.74 17.65
C GLN A 200 -3.19 2.20 17.53
N ALA A 201 -2.57 2.56 16.41
CA ALA A 201 -2.08 3.91 16.15
C ALA A 201 -3.23 4.93 16.12
N ARG A 202 -4.36 4.63 15.46
CA ARG A 202 -5.57 5.44 15.55
C ARG A 202 -6.06 5.59 16.99
N SER A 203 -6.19 4.48 17.72
CA SER A 203 -6.58 4.54 19.14
C SER A 203 -5.65 5.45 19.96
N SER A 204 -4.34 5.38 19.70
CA SER A 204 -3.33 6.27 20.30
C SER A 204 -3.55 7.74 19.93
N CYS A 205 -3.69 8.07 18.64
CA CYS A 205 -3.98 9.43 18.18
C CYS A 205 -5.25 9.99 18.84
N LYS A 206 -6.33 9.21 18.88
CA LYS A 206 -7.58 9.63 19.54
C LYS A 206 -7.41 9.85 21.04
N LYS A 207 -6.59 9.03 21.72
CA LYS A 207 -6.23 9.24 23.13
C LYS A 207 -5.40 10.50 23.31
N ASN A 208 -4.45 10.81 22.42
CA ASN A 208 -3.66 12.04 22.50
C ASN A 208 -4.55 13.28 22.37
N VAL A 209 -5.51 13.28 21.43
CA VAL A 209 -6.52 14.36 21.33
C VAL A 209 -7.41 14.43 22.58
N ARG A 210 -7.70 13.28 23.21
CA ARG A 210 -8.44 13.22 24.48
C ARG A 210 -7.63 13.77 25.66
N ILE A 211 -6.30 13.64 25.66
CA ILE A 211 -5.36 14.05 26.73
C ILE A 211 -5.21 15.59 26.82
N ILE A 212 -6.14 16.34 26.22
CA ILE A 212 -6.44 17.73 26.56
C ILE A 212 -7.09 17.81 27.97
N ARG A 213 -6.52 17.11 28.97
CA ARG A 213 -6.85 17.13 30.41
C ARG A 213 -5.68 16.66 31.26
N VAL A 214 -5.25 17.52 32.17
CA VAL A 214 -4.66 17.12 33.45
C VAL A 214 -5.56 17.71 34.53
N ASP A 215 -6.38 16.85 35.16
CA ASP A 215 -6.94 17.14 36.48
C ASP A 215 -6.25 16.17 37.45
N ASP A 216 -5.20 16.64 38.13
CA ASP A 216 -4.38 15.83 39.04
C ASP A 216 -5.15 15.23 40.23
N LYS A 217 -6.42 15.61 40.44
CA LYS A 217 -7.07 15.48 41.75
C LYS A 217 -8.36 14.67 41.82
N LYS A 218 -9.03 14.31 40.71
CA LYS A 218 -10.42 13.79 40.83
C LYS A 218 -10.82 12.58 40.02
N ASN A 219 -9.97 12.02 39.15
CA ASN A 219 -10.26 10.80 38.35
C ASN A 219 -11.68 10.77 37.73
N LYS A 220 -12.27 11.95 37.43
CA LYS A 220 -13.61 12.13 36.90
C LYS A 220 -13.50 12.88 35.58
N ILE A 221 -13.80 12.18 34.49
CA ILE A 221 -13.79 12.73 33.12
C ILE A 221 -15.04 13.60 32.95
N THR A 222 -14.98 14.88 33.31
CA THR A 222 -16.09 15.83 33.14
C THR A 222 -15.84 16.73 31.93
N ILE A 223 -16.33 16.40 30.72
CA ILE A 223 -15.98 16.97 29.38
C ILE A 223 -15.99 18.52 29.27
N GLU A 224 -16.50 19.23 30.26
CA GLU A 224 -16.40 20.68 30.41
C GLU A 224 -15.09 21.07 31.12
N LEU A 225 -14.00 21.29 30.37
CA LEU A 225 -12.87 22.05 30.90
C LEU A 225 -12.88 23.45 30.27
N GLU A 226 -12.46 24.43 31.06
CA GLU A 226 -12.21 25.79 30.58
C GLU A 226 -11.13 25.74 29.48
N PRO A 227 -11.28 26.48 28.36
CA PRO A 227 -10.30 26.47 27.26
C PRO A 227 -8.85 26.78 27.69
N SER A 228 -8.68 27.46 28.83
CA SER A 228 -7.39 27.77 29.46
C SER A 228 -6.58 26.55 29.93
N GLN A 229 -7.21 25.39 30.06
CA GLN A 229 -6.59 24.15 30.52
C GLN A 229 -6.27 23.18 29.36
N HIS A 230 -6.56 23.58 28.13
CA HIS A 230 -6.28 22.76 26.96
C HIS A 230 -4.78 22.79 26.61
N GLN A 231 -4.23 21.65 26.19
CA GLN A 231 -2.89 21.63 25.61
C GLN A 231 -2.89 22.46 24.31
N ASN A 232 -1.92 23.35 24.17
CA ASN A 232 -1.71 24.07 22.93
C ASN A 232 -1.36 23.08 21.79
N LEU A 233 -1.62 23.50 20.55
CA LEU A 233 -1.44 22.65 19.36
C LEU A 233 -0.03 22.07 19.21
N PHE A 234 0.99 22.81 19.63
CA PHE A 234 2.38 22.36 19.53
C PHE A 234 2.70 21.23 20.51
N ALA A 235 2.30 21.39 21.77
CA ALA A 235 2.45 20.35 22.78
C ALA A 235 1.70 19.08 22.37
N LEU A 236 0.50 19.25 21.80
CA LEU A 236 -0.24 18.12 21.24
C LEU A 236 0.52 17.46 20.08
N ALA A 237 1.08 18.25 19.15
CA ALA A 237 1.89 17.73 18.05
C ALA A 237 3.14 16.99 18.54
N GLN A 238 3.79 17.45 19.62
CA GLN A 238 4.89 16.74 20.27
C GLN A 238 4.45 15.36 20.76
N CYS A 239 3.29 15.24 21.40
CA CYS A 239 2.76 13.94 21.82
C CYS A 239 2.45 12.98 20.64
N PHE A 240 2.14 13.50 19.46
CA PHE A 240 1.91 12.69 18.27
C PHE A 240 3.20 12.19 17.62
N VAL A 241 4.26 12.99 17.65
CA VAL A 241 5.55 12.61 17.05
C VAL A 241 6.48 11.90 18.04
N ASP A 242 6.14 11.85 19.33
CA ASP A 242 6.94 11.20 20.35
C ASP A 242 7.18 9.72 20.01
N GLY A 243 8.44 9.29 20.16
CA GLY A 243 8.88 7.94 19.75
C GLY A 243 8.91 7.70 18.23
N THR A 244 8.72 8.72 17.40
CA THR A 244 8.78 8.62 15.93
C THR A 244 9.94 9.42 15.34
N LYS A 245 10.21 9.20 14.04
CA LYS A 245 11.14 10.04 13.25
C LYS A 245 10.43 11.22 12.58
N CYS A 246 9.14 11.44 12.86
CA CYS A 246 8.37 12.51 12.27
C CYS A 246 8.77 13.86 12.89
N ARG A 247 8.69 14.94 12.11
CA ARG A 247 8.91 16.31 12.58
C ARG A 247 7.60 17.07 12.63
N ILE A 248 7.55 18.07 13.50
CA ILE A 248 6.39 18.94 13.62
C ILE A 248 6.43 19.97 12.49
N THR A 249 5.55 19.78 11.51
CA THR A 249 5.36 20.67 10.36
C THR A 249 4.04 21.42 10.47
N ASN A 250 3.87 22.49 9.68
CA ASN A 250 2.60 23.22 9.63
C ASN A 250 1.44 22.31 9.19
N ALA A 251 1.69 21.47 8.17
CA ALA A 251 0.70 20.54 7.64
C ALA A 251 0.27 19.48 8.67
N LEU A 252 1.21 18.96 9.47
CA LEU A 252 0.89 18.05 10.58
C LEU A 252 0.01 18.74 11.63
N CYS A 253 0.36 19.97 12.03
CA CYS A 253 -0.43 20.76 12.95
C CYS A 253 -1.86 21.00 12.42
N GLY A 254 -2.01 21.25 11.12
CA GLY A 254 -3.33 21.37 10.47
C GLY A 254 -4.17 20.10 10.59
N ARG A 255 -3.56 18.92 10.39
CA ARG A 255 -4.24 17.64 10.58
C ARG A 255 -4.65 17.41 12.03
N ILE A 256 -3.79 17.74 12.99
CA ILE A 256 -4.09 17.60 14.41
C ILE A 256 -5.19 18.57 14.85
N ALA A 257 -5.18 19.81 14.35
CA ALA A 257 -6.25 20.79 14.57
C ALA A 257 -7.59 20.27 14.04
N LEU A 258 -7.63 19.71 12.83
CA LEU A 258 -8.83 19.06 12.28
C LEU A 258 -9.29 17.88 13.15
N MET A 259 -8.38 17.00 13.56
CA MET A 259 -8.72 15.87 14.45
C MET A 259 -9.33 16.37 15.76
N ARG A 260 -8.81 17.45 16.32
CA ARG A 260 -9.32 18.04 17.56
C ARG A 260 -10.71 18.65 17.37
N ASP A 261 -10.91 19.43 16.32
CA ASP A 261 -12.21 20.03 15.99
C ASP A 261 -13.30 18.95 15.82
N VAL A 262 -13.00 17.89 15.05
CA VAL A 262 -13.91 16.74 14.88
C VAL A 262 -14.12 16.00 16.20
N TYR A 263 -13.09 15.85 17.04
CA TYR A 263 -13.23 15.17 18.33
C TYR A 263 -14.11 15.95 19.32
N LEU A 264 -13.95 17.27 19.35
CA LEU A 264 -14.77 18.17 20.17
C LEU A 264 -16.24 18.14 19.72
N ALA A 265 -16.50 18.04 18.42
CA ALA A 265 -17.84 17.85 17.89
C ALA A 265 -18.39 16.44 18.19
N ASN A 266 -17.56 15.40 18.05
CA ASN A 266 -17.96 14.01 18.24
C ASN A 266 -16.79 13.09 18.64
N SER A 267 -16.68 12.81 19.94
CA SER A 267 -15.69 11.89 20.50
C SER A 267 -16.11 10.41 20.42
N GLY A 268 -17.29 10.11 19.86
CA GLY A 268 -17.91 8.79 19.84
C GLY A 268 -17.28 7.78 18.87
N THR A 269 -18.01 6.70 18.58
CA THR A 269 -17.55 5.62 17.69
C THR A 269 -17.45 6.05 16.23
N SER A 270 -18.19 7.08 15.81
CA SER A 270 -18.15 7.62 14.44
C SER A 270 -17.04 8.64 14.20
N PHE A 271 -16.25 9.01 15.23
CA PHE A 271 -15.16 9.99 15.13
C PHE A 271 -14.31 9.87 13.84
N TRP A 272 -13.83 8.66 13.53
CA TRP A 272 -12.99 8.44 12.34
C TRP A 272 -13.75 8.59 11.03
N THR A 273 -15.03 8.21 11.01
CA THR A 273 -15.89 8.42 9.84
C THR A 273 -16.15 9.91 9.63
N ASP A 274 -16.40 10.65 10.70
CA ASP A 274 -16.66 12.09 10.64
C ASP A 274 -15.40 12.86 10.21
N LEU A 275 -14.23 12.40 10.64
CA LEU A 275 -12.93 12.92 10.19
C LEU A 275 -12.69 12.66 8.69
N ASP A 276 -12.96 11.44 8.22
CA ASP A 276 -12.83 11.09 6.80
C ASP A 276 -13.80 11.93 5.94
N ASN A 277 -15.04 12.12 6.41
CA ASN A 277 -16.03 12.98 5.76
C ASN A 277 -15.56 14.44 5.70
N ALA A 278 -14.95 14.96 6.78
CA ALA A 278 -14.39 16.30 6.80
C ALA A 278 -13.28 16.47 5.75
N LEU A 279 -12.38 15.48 5.61
CA LEU A 279 -11.34 15.50 4.57
C LEU A 279 -11.92 15.42 3.14
N VAL A 280 -12.96 14.61 2.92
CA VAL A 280 -13.67 14.58 1.64
C VAL A 280 -14.27 15.95 1.33
N LEU A 281 -14.95 16.57 2.29
CA LEU A 281 -15.52 17.90 2.13
C LEU A 281 -14.44 18.95 1.82
N MET A 282 -13.32 18.95 2.55
CA MET A 282 -12.21 19.88 2.29
C MET A 282 -11.70 19.77 0.85
N ARG A 283 -11.55 18.54 0.32
CA ARG A 283 -11.13 18.34 -1.08
C ARG A 283 -12.18 18.79 -2.10
N GLN A 284 -13.45 18.55 -1.83
CA GLN A 284 -14.54 19.02 -2.69
C GLN A 284 -14.56 20.53 -2.76
N VAL A 285 -14.43 21.21 -1.62
CA VAL A 285 -14.39 22.67 -1.53
C VAL A 285 -13.11 23.25 -2.15
N ALA A 286 -12.00 22.53 -2.08
CA ALA A 286 -10.74 22.93 -2.70
C ALA A 286 -10.71 22.70 -4.23
N GLU A 287 -11.68 21.97 -4.79
CA GLU A 287 -11.74 21.63 -6.24
C GLU A 287 -10.41 21.02 -6.77
N GLY A 288 -9.69 20.30 -5.90
CA GLY A 288 -8.37 19.72 -6.21
C GLY A 288 -7.17 20.68 -6.12
N SER A 289 -7.38 21.96 -5.77
CA SER A 289 -6.28 22.91 -5.53
C SER A 289 -5.59 22.64 -4.18
N GLU A 290 -4.28 22.37 -4.22
CA GLU A 290 -3.48 22.19 -3.01
C GLU A 290 -3.39 23.47 -2.17
N ASP A 291 -3.19 24.63 -2.81
CA ASP A 291 -3.17 25.94 -2.14
C ASP A 291 -4.50 26.28 -1.44
N ALA A 292 -5.62 25.80 -1.98
CA ALA A 292 -6.93 25.94 -1.35
C ALA A 292 -7.02 25.10 -0.08
N ARG A 293 -6.59 23.84 -0.17
CA ARG A 293 -6.55 22.90 0.96
C ARG A 293 -5.62 23.38 2.07
N ASP A 294 -4.43 23.87 1.72
CA ASP A 294 -3.42 24.29 2.70
C ASP A 294 -3.90 25.52 3.48
N ALA A 295 -4.55 26.48 2.82
CA ALA A 295 -5.15 27.62 3.51
C ALA A 295 -6.30 27.22 4.46
N MET A 296 -7.08 26.18 4.12
CA MET A 296 -8.10 25.67 5.06
C MET A 296 -7.45 25.09 6.31
N PHE A 297 -6.31 24.39 6.16
CA PHE A 297 -5.56 23.93 7.32
C PHE A 297 -4.95 25.08 8.12
N GLU A 298 -4.48 26.15 7.47
CA GLU A 298 -4.02 27.35 8.16
C GLU A 298 -5.14 28.01 8.99
N ASP A 299 -6.34 28.15 8.43
CA ASP A 299 -7.51 28.68 9.15
C ASP A 299 -7.89 27.80 10.36
N LEU A 300 -7.82 26.47 10.21
CA LEU A 300 -8.02 25.54 11.32
C LEU A 300 -6.97 25.73 12.42
N ILE A 301 -5.70 25.93 12.05
CA ILE A 301 -4.61 26.19 13.00
C ILE A 301 -4.83 27.52 13.72
N GLU A 302 -5.23 28.57 13.01
CA GLU A 302 -5.54 29.86 13.64
C GLU A 302 -6.71 29.76 14.60
N THR A 303 -7.77 29.06 14.21
CA THR A 303 -8.95 28.82 15.04
C THR A 303 -8.57 28.04 16.31
N ASP A 304 -7.76 26.99 16.16
CA ASP A 304 -7.26 26.19 17.27
C ASP A 304 -6.40 27.03 18.23
N LYS A 305 -5.48 27.86 17.69
CA LYS A 305 -4.67 28.81 18.48
C LYS A 305 -5.53 29.83 19.25
N LYS A 306 -6.57 30.37 18.61
CA LYS A 306 -7.53 31.30 19.26
C LYS A 306 -8.28 30.63 20.41
N LEU A 307 -8.63 29.35 20.27
CA LEU A 307 -9.41 28.61 21.26
C LEU A 307 -8.56 28.00 22.39
N HIS A 308 -7.33 27.58 22.11
CA HIS A 308 -6.50 26.77 23.03
C HIS A 308 -5.17 27.43 23.39
N GLY A 309 -5.01 28.70 23.02
CA GLY A 309 -3.82 29.49 23.29
C GLY A 309 -2.75 29.36 22.20
N THR A 310 -1.95 30.41 22.09
CA THR A 310 -0.84 30.51 21.14
C THR A 310 0.48 30.24 21.84
N VAL A 311 1.34 29.48 21.18
CA VAL A 311 2.77 29.42 21.47
C VAL A 311 3.49 29.81 20.17
N ASP A 312 4.58 30.56 20.27
CA ASP A 312 5.43 30.82 19.12
C ASP A 312 6.12 29.51 18.71
N ILE A 313 5.69 28.97 17.57
CA ILE A 313 6.17 27.68 17.06
C ILE A 313 7.18 27.95 15.96
N ILE A 314 8.37 27.37 16.12
CA ILE A 314 9.33 27.22 15.02
C ILE A 314 9.03 25.89 14.33
N TYR A 315 8.34 25.96 13.20
CA TYR A 315 8.08 24.79 12.38
C TYR A 315 9.38 24.26 11.78
N GLN A 316 9.52 22.93 11.78
CA GLN A 316 10.69 22.28 11.20
C GLN A 316 10.39 21.87 9.76
N SER A 317 11.44 21.80 8.92
CA SER A 317 11.33 21.16 7.62
C SER A 317 10.96 19.68 7.77
N THR A 318 10.28 19.12 6.77
CA THR A 318 9.95 17.68 6.72
C THR A 318 11.21 16.84 6.88
N HIS A 319 11.08 15.72 7.62
CA HIS A 319 12.14 14.72 7.72
C HIS A 319 12.11 13.83 6.48
N ASP A 320 13.28 13.34 6.04
CA ASP A 320 13.43 12.49 4.84
C ASP A 320 12.41 11.35 4.78
N LEU A 321 12.25 10.62 5.89
CA LEU A 321 11.24 9.56 6.01
C LEU A 321 9.80 10.04 5.77
N GLN A 322 9.40 11.18 6.34
CA GLN A 322 8.02 11.68 6.16
C GLN A 322 7.80 12.13 4.71
N GLN A 323 8.79 12.78 4.12
CA GLN A 323 8.75 13.16 2.70
C GLN A 323 8.59 11.93 1.81
N GLU A 324 9.35 10.87 2.10
CA GLU A 324 9.26 9.60 1.37
C GLU A 324 7.89 8.93 1.50
N VAL A 325 7.30 8.94 2.70
CA VAL A 325 5.94 8.46 2.92
C VAL A 325 4.93 9.28 2.11
N ASP A 326 5.06 10.60 2.13
CA ASP A 326 4.17 11.51 1.41
C ASP A 326 4.28 11.31 -0.11
N ASP A 327 5.49 11.13 -0.65
CA ASP A 327 5.74 10.87 -2.06
C ASP A 327 5.15 9.51 -2.49
N LEU A 328 5.23 8.49 -1.63
CA LEU A 328 4.62 7.18 -1.87
C LEU A 328 3.09 7.22 -1.85
N ILE A 329 2.50 8.03 -0.96
CA ILE A 329 1.05 8.23 -0.89
C ILE A 329 0.55 8.88 -2.19
N ASP A 330 1.28 9.87 -2.70
CA ASP A 330 0.94 10.53 -3.97
C ASP A 330 1.05 9.58 -5.16
N ALA A 331 2.12 8.80 -5.25
CA ALA A 331 2.30 7.82 -6.31
C ALA A 331 1.14 6.80 -6.32
N THR A 332 0.78 6.27 -5.14
CA THR A 332 -0.33 5.30 -5.01
C THR A 332 -1.67 5.94 -5.39
N SER A 333 -1.88 7.22 -5.06
CA SER A 333 -3.11 7.94 -5.37
C SER A 333 -3.24 8.21 -6.88
N ALA A 334 -2.13 8.51 -7.56
CA ALA A 334 -2.09 8.67 -9.01
C ALA A 334 -2.38 7.35 -9.75
N ASP A 335 -1.83 6.23 -9.26
CA ASP A 335 -2.08 4.90 -9.81
C ASP A 335 -3.55 4.48 -9.66
N ALA A 336 -4.16 4.78 -8.52
CA ALA A 336 -5.59 4.53 -8.29
C ALA A 336 -6.47 5.34 -9.25
N ALA A 337 -6.14 6.61 -9.50
CA ALA A 337 -6.88 7.47 -10.43
C ALA A 337 -6.75 6.99 -11.89
N SER A 338 -5.55 6.57 -12.31
CA SER A 338 -5.33 6.04 -13.67
C SER A 338 -6.08 4.70 -13.89
N THR A 339 -6.12 3.85 -12.86
CA THR A 339 -6.84 2.57 -12.90
C THR A 339 -8.36 2.76 -12.99
N ALA A 340 -8.91 3.74 -12.27
CA ALA A 340 -10.34 4.08 -12.36
C ALA A 340 -10.74 4.56 -13.77
N THR A 341 -9.91 5.41 -14.39
CA THR A 341 -10.15 5.93 -15.75
C THR A 341 -10.15 4.81 -16.81
N ARG A 342 -9.32 3.78 -16.64
CA ARG A 342 -9.26 2.64 -17.59
C ARG A 342 -10.49 1.75 -17.58
N ARG A 343 -11.19 1.62 -16.44
CA ARG A 343 -12.37 0.76 -16.34
C ARG A 343 -13.61 1.36 -17.01
N ASP A 344 -13.68 2.68 -17.12
CA ASP A 344 -14.84 3.38 -17.67
C ASP A 344 -14.80 3.48 -19.21
N CYS A 345 -13.64 3.21 -19.83
CA CYS A 345 -13.48 3.21 -21.29
C CYS A 345 -13.63 1.83 -21.94
N SER A 346 -13.95 0.77 -21.18
CA SER A 346 -14.35 -0.49 -21.81
C SER A 346 -15.80 -0.32 -22.28
N PRO A 347 -16.06 -0.36 -23.60
CA PRO A 347 -17.44 -0.30 -24.09
C PRO A 347 -18.24 -1.39 -23.39
N PRO A 348 -19.48 -1.11 -22.96
CA PRO A 348 -20.33 -2.13 -22.38
C PRO A 348 -20.35 -3.32 -23.34
N PRO A 349 -20.16 -4.56 -22.85
CA PRO A 349 -20.20 -5.73 -23.71
C PRO A 349 -21.52 -5.67 -24.48
N GLU A 350 -21.43 -5.59 -25.81
CA GLU A 350 -22.60 -5.61 -26.68
C GLU A 350 -23.36 -6.88 -26.34
N GLY A 351 -24.52 -6.71 -25.71
CA GLY A 351 -25.34 -7.81 -25.27
C GLY A 351 -25.86 -8.56 -26.49
N ASP A 352 -25.28 -9.72 -26.75
CA ASP A 352 -25.95 -10.79 -27.49
C ASP A 352 -27.24 -11.11 -26.72
N SER A 353 -28.31 -10.57 -27.25
CA SER A 353 -29.67 -10.68 -26.74
C SER A 353 -30.30 -11.93 -27.36
N ASP A 354 -29.74 -13.10 -27.06
CA ASP A 354 -30.35 -14.37 -27.45
C ASP A 354 -30.65 -15.23 -26.21
N GLN A 355 -31.96 -15.42 -26.04
CA GLN A 355 -32.65 -16.58 -25.45
C GLN A 355 -32.28 -17.01 -24.01
N LEU A 356 -33.15 -16.64 -23.08
CA LEU A 356 -33.50 -17.52 -21.96
C LEU A 356 -34.96 -17.95 -22.10
N ASP A 357 -35.12 -19.20 -22.55
CA ASP A 357 -36.34 -19.96 -22.36
C ASP A 357 -36.58 -20.20 -20.87
N ALA A 358 -37.83 -20.01 -20.50
CA ALA A 358 -38.36 -20.26 -19.18
C ALA A 358 -38.57 -21.77 -18.96
N ASP A 359 -37.86 -22.35 -18.01
CA ASP A 359 -38.24 -23.58 -17.31
C ASP A 359 -37.42 -23.59 -16.01
N GLY A 360 -37.93 -23.66 -14.79
CA GLY A 360 -39.04 -24.45 -14.28
C GLY A 360 -38.50 -25.18 -13.04
N GLY A 361 -39.26 -25.21 -11.94
CA GLY A 361 -39.01 -26.14 -10.85
C GLY A 361 -38.60 -25.52 -9.52
N GLY A 362 -39.61 -25.16 -8.72
CA GLY A 362 -39.46 -24.95 -7.28
C GLY A 362 -39.17 -26.27 -6.55
N GLY A 363 -38.25 -26.22 -5.60
CA GLY A 363 -38.03 -27.26 -4.60
C GLY A 363 -37.96 -26.59 -3.23
N ALA A 364 -39.06 -26.65 -2.48
CA ALA A 364 -39.11 -26.28 -1.08
C ALA A 364 -38.53 -27.44 -0.26
N GLU A 365 -37.43 -27.20 0.47
CA GLU A 365 -36.90 -28.14 1.44
C GLU A 365 -36.97 -27.51 2.83
N ALA A 366 -37.87 -28.06 3.64
CA ALA A 366 -38.04 -27.74 5.05
C ALA A 366 -36.88 -28.35 5.83
N VAL A 367 -36.19 -27.54 6.65
CA VAL A 367 -35.18 -28.04 7.59
C VAL A 367 -35.78 -27.99 8.99
N ASP A 368 -35.97 -29.19 9.53
CA ASP A 368 -36.37 -29.48 10.90
C ASP A 368 -35.43 -28.85 11.94
N THR A 369 -36.03 -28.15 12.89
CA THR A 369 -35.44 -27.84 14.19
C THR A 369 -35.36 -29.11 15.02
N ASN A 370 -34.18 -29.45 15.54
CA ASN A 370 -34.05 -30.42 16.63
C ASN A 370 -33.21 -29.88 17.78
N SER A 371 -33.57 -30.39 18.96
CA SER A 371 -33.37 -29.88 20.34
C SER A 371 -31.95 -29.77 20.86
#